data_AF-A0A6V7KY21-F1
#
_entry.id   AF-A0A6V7KY21-F1
#
_cell.length_a   1.000
_cell.length_b   1.000
_cell.length_c   1.000
_cell.angle_alpha   90.00
_cell.angle_beta   90.00
_cell.angle_gamma   90.00
#
_symmetry.space_group_name_H-M   'P 1'
#
loop_
_entity.id
_entity.type
_entity.pdbx_description
1 polymer ?
#
loop_
_entity_poly.entity_id
_entity_poly.type
_entity_poly.pdbx_seq_one_letter_code
_entity_poly.pdbx_strand_id
1 'polypeptide(L)'
;MVVREFMYRFRLGMLRRDALFSIYHKEHREELRILFKLFYTAKDFMTFYKTACWCRHYMNQGMFITALNTAVMYRTDCKGIMLPPMYEVYPYLFFDSTIIREAQRYKMMA
;
A
#
# COMPACT_ATOMS: atom_id res chain seq x y z
N MET A 1 -5.48 10.04 -18.70
CA MET A 1 -6.77 9.47 -18.26
C MET A 1 -6.69 8.92 -16.82
N VAL A 2 -5.70 8.07 -16.49
CA VAL A 2 -5.54 7.43 -15.16
C VAL A 2 -5.51 8.42 -13.98
N VAL A 3 -4.69 9.48 -14.04
CA VAL A 3 -4.59 10.47 -12.96
C VAL A 3 -5.93 11.16 -12.68
N ARG A 4 -6.70 11.48 -13.73
CA ARG A 4 -8.02 12.13 -13.59
C ARG A 4 -9.02 11.19 -12.90
N GLU A 5 -9.05 9.93 -13.32
CA GLU A 5 -9.89 8.90 -12.69
C GLU A 5 -9.51 8.66 -11.22
N PHE A 6 -8.21 8.57 -10.93
CA PHE A 6 -7.71 8.45 -9.55
C PHE A 6 -8.18 9.64 -8.69
N MET A 7 -7.97 10.87 -9.17
CA MET A 7 -8.36 12.07 -8.43
C MET A 7 -9.88 12.18 -8.25
N TYR A 8 -10.67 11.74 -9.23
CA TYR A 8 -12.12 11.68 -9.12
C TYR A 8 -12.56 10.72 -8.00
N ARG A 9 -12.06 9.47 -8.01
CA ARG A 9 -12.36 8.48 -6.96
C ARG A 9 -11.88 8.92 -5.58
N PHE A 10 -10.67 9.47 -5.52
CA PHE A 10 -10.11 9.98 -4.26
C PHE A 10 -11.01 11.07 -3.64
N ARG A 11 -11.58 11.96 -4.46
CA ARG A 11 -12.52 13.00 -3.99
C ARG A 11 -13.90 12.46 -3.59
N LEU A 12 -14.37 11.38 -4.23
CA LEU A 12 -15.61 10.71 -3.82
C LEU A 12 -15.48 9.99 -2.46
N GLY A 13 -14.25 9.66 -2.07
CA GLY A 13 -13.95 8.86 -0.90
C GLY A 13 -13.56 7.45 -1.32
N MET A 14 -12.36 7.05 -0.89
CA MET A 14 -11.84 5.69 -1.02
C MET A 14 -11.78 5.04 0.37
N LEU A 15 -11.39 3.77 0.43
CA LEU A 15 -11.21 3.02 1.68
C LEU A 15 -10.45 3.84 2.71
N ARG A 16 -11.08 4.00 3.88
CA ARG A 16 -10.51 4.76 5.00
C ARG A 16 -9.15 4.21 5.40
N ARG A 17 -8.28 5.09 5.90
CA ARG A 17 -6.88 4.75 6.22
C ARG A 17 -6.73 3.69 7.32
N ASP A 18 -7.67 3.66 8.25
CA ASP A 18 -7.74 2.80 9.43
C ASP A 18 -8.58 1.53 9.22
N ALA A 19 -9.28 1.41 8.09
CA ALA A 19 -10.11 0.25 7.79
C ALA A 19 -9.28 -0.96 7.37
N LEU A 20 -9.82 -2.17 7.62
CA LEU A 20 -9.22 -3.40 7.14
C LEU A 20 -9.36 -3.48 5.61
N PHE A 21 -8.22 -3.61 4.94
CA PHE A 21 -8.17 -3.90 3.51
C PHE A 21 -8.23 -5.40 3.27
N SER A 22 -8.92 -5.78 2.20
CA SER A 22 -8.97 -7.16 1.72
C SER A 22 -9.15 -7.17 0.22
N ILE A 23 -8.27 -7.87 -0.49
CA ILE A 23 -8.37 -8.08 -1.94
C ILE A 23 -9.58 -8.95 -2.29
N TYR A 24 -10.28 -9.57 -1.33
CA TYR A 24 -11.48 -10.34 -1.62
C TYR A 24 -12.75 -9.49 -1.67
N HIS A 25 -12.70 -8.23 -1.22
CA HIS A 25 -13.81 -7.29 -1.32
C HIS A 25 -13.74 -6.53 -2.65
N LYS A 26 -14.86 -6.46 -3.38
CA LYS A 26 -14.89 -5.94 -4.76
C LYS A 26 -14.50 -4.47 -4.82
N GLU A 27 -15.01 -3.68 -3.88
CA GLU A 27 -14.77 -2.24 -3.75
C GLU A 27 -13.28 -1.98 -3.52
N HIS A 28 -12.68 -2.69 -2.57
CA HIS A 28 -11.24 -2.61 -2.27
C HIS A 28 -10.39 -3.00 -3.48
N ARG A 29 -10.77 -4.04 -4.23
CA ARG A 29 -10.06 -4.44 -5.46
C ARG A 29 -10.09 -3.36 -6.52
N GLU A 30 -11.23 -2.71 -6.73
CA GLU A 30 -11.34 -1.66 -7.75
C GLU A 30 -10.50 -0.44 -7.39
N GLU A 31 -10.50 -0.04 -6.13
CA GLU A 31 -9.65 1.03 -5.62
C GLU A 31 -8.16 0.68 -5.73
N LEU A 32 -7.78 -0.53 -5.34
CA LEU A 32 -6.43 -1.06 -5.48
C LEU A 32 -5.98 -1.02 -6.94
N ARG A 33 -6.83 -1.46 -7.88
CA ARG A 33 -6.54 -1.47 -9.32
C ARG A 33 -6.24 -0.07 -9.84
N ILE A 34 -6.99 0.93 -9.40
CA ILE A 34 -6.78 2.33 -9.80
C ILE A 34 -5.49 2.89 -9.18
N LEU A 35 -5.20 2.59 -7.91
CA LEU A 35 -3.94 2.98 -7.26
C LEU A 35 -2.72 2.31 -7.93
N PHE A 36 -2.80 1.01 -8.23
CA PHE A 36 -1.75 0.30 -8.98
C PHE A 36 -1.51 0.94 -10.35
N LYS A 37 -2.58 1.25 -11.10
CA LYS A 37 -2.45 1.92 -12.40
C LYS A 37 -1.74 3.27 -12.28
N LEU A 38 -2.03 4.04 -11.23
CA LEU A 38 -1.35 5.32 -10.96
C LEU A 38 0.17 5.11 -10.79
N PHE A 39 0.58 4.12 -10.00
CA PHE A 39 1.99 3.77 -9.83
C PHE A 39 2.64 3.21 -11.08
N TYR A 40 1.99 2.26 -11.76
CA TYR A 40 2.53 1.58 -12.93
C TYR A 40 2.73 2.53 -14.11
N THR A 41 1.83 3.51 -14.28
CA THR A 41 1.88 4.47 -15.40
C THR A 41 2.66 5.75 -15.10
N ALA A 42 3.32 5.85 -13.94
CA ALA A 42 4.20 6.97 -13.64
C ALA A 42 5.37 7.04 -14.64
N LYS A 43 5.58 8.22 -15.23
CA LYS A 43 6.52 8.44 -16.35
C LYS A 43 7.97 8.08 -16.07
N ASP A 44 8.41 8.25 -14.83
CA ASP A 44 9.79 8.04 -14.39
C ASP A 44 9.80 7.63 -12.91
N PHE A 45 10.92 7.08 -12.46
CA PHE A 45 11.10 6.60 -11.09
C PHE A 45 10.86 7.71 -10.06
N MET A 46 11.30 8.95 -10.34
CA MET A 46 11.12 10.08 -9.43
C MET A 46 9.64 10.45 -9.25
N THR A 47 8.85 10.35 -10.31
CA THR A 47 7.40 10.58 -10.27
C THR A 47 6.71 9.44 -9.52
N PHE A 48 7.11 8.19 -9.79
CA PHE A 48 6.64 7.03 -9.04
C PHE A 48 6.92 7.18 -7.54
N TYR A 49 8.16 7.51 -7.16
CA TYR A 49 8.58 7.72 -5.78
C TYR A 49 7.79 8.83 -5.09
N LYS A 50 7.68 10.02 -5.71
CA LYS A 50 6.89 11.13 -5.15
C LYS A 50 5.41 10.78 -4.98
N THR A 51 4.85 10.05 -5.95
CA THR A 51 3.47 9.57 -5.88
C THR A 51 3.31 8.56 -4.74
N ALA A 52 4.25 7.64 -4.57
CA ALA A 52 4.26 6.68 -3.46
C ALA A 52 4.36 7.38 -2.10
N CYS A 53 5.23 8.39 -1.95
CA CYS A 53 5.31 9.21 -0.74
C CYS A 53 3.97 9.85 -0.39
N TRP A 54 3.30 10.47 -1.38
CA TRP A 54 1.97 11.04 -1.16
C TRP A 54 0.96 9.96 -0.76
N CYS A 55 0.87 8.86 -1.51
CA CYS A 55 -0.07 7.78 -1.22
C CYS A 55 0.17 7.12 0.14
N ARG A 56 1.41 7.06 0.65
CA ARG A 56 1.72 6.54 1.99
C ARG A 56 1.00 7.30 3.11
N HIS A 57 0.77 8.60 2.93
CA HIS A 57 0.10 9.42 3.93
C HIS A 57 -1.43 9.37 3.82
N TYR A 58 -1.96 9.32 2.59
CA TYR A 58 -3.40 9.52 2.35
C TYR A 58 -4.20 8.25 2.05
N MET A 59 -3.56 7.17 1.61
CA MET A 59 -4.25 5.92 1.26
C MET A 59 -4.28 4.94 2.43
N ASN A 60 -5.21 3.98 2.36
CA ASN A 60 -5.23 2.83 3.25
C ASN A 60 -3.87 2.08 3.23
N GLN A 61 -3.37 1.71 4.41
CA GLN A 61 -2.03 1.10 4.58
C GLN A 61 -1.94 -0.24 3.84
N GLY A 62 -2.95 -1.09 4.04
CA GLY A 62 -3.22 -2.33 3.33
C GLY A 62 -3.05 -2.20 1.83
N MET A 63 -3.94 -1.38 1.27
CA MET A 63 -4.05 -1.12 -0.16
C MET A 63 -2.78 -0.49 -0.74
N PHE A 64 -2.15 0.45 -0.02
CA PHE A 64 -0.92 1.11 -0.43
C PHE A 64 0.22 0.10 -0.58
N ILE A 65 0.46 -0.74 0.43
CA ILE A 65 1.56 -1.71 0.40
C ILE A 65 1.33 -2.75 -0.71
N THR A 66 0.09 -3.24 -0.88
CA THR A 66 -0.22 -4.16 -1.97
C THR A 66 0.04 -3.51 -3.32
N ALA A 67 -0.48 -2.31 -3.58
CA ALA A 67 -0.26 -1.61 -4.85
C ALA A 67 1.22 -1.29 -5.11
N LEU A 68 1.96 -0.88 -4.07
CA LEU A 68 3.38 -0.54 -4.18
C LEU A 68 4.23 -1.78 -4.48
N ASN A 69 4.04 -2.88 -3.74
CA ASN A 69 4.75 -4.14 -3.98
C ASN A 69 4.52 -4.63 -5.41
N THR A 70 3.25 -4.65 -5.86
CA THR A 70 2.91 -5.03 -7.23
C THR A 70 3.55 -4.09 -8.26
N ALA A 71 3.53 -2.77 -8.03
CA ALA A 71 4.16 -1.82 -8.93
C ALA A 71 5.68 -2.02 -9.03
N VAL A 72 6.37 -2.22 -7.91
CA VAL A 72 7.82 -2.48 -7.89
C VAL A 72 8.17 -3.76 -8.64
N MET A 73 7.37 -4.82 -8.51
CA MET A 73 7.59 -6.09 -9.23
C MET A 73 7.46 -5.97 -10.75
N TYR A 74 6.52 -5.16 -11.24
CA TYR A 74 6.21 -5.09 -12.68
C TYR A 74 6.84 -3.91 -13.42
N ARG A 75 7.24 -2.84 -12.73
CA ARG A 75 7.88 -1.69 -13.37
C ARG A 75 9.31 -2.01 -13.80
N THR A 76 9.67 -1.67 -15.03
CA THR A 76 10.99 -1.96 -15.61
C THR A 76 12.12 -1.21 -14.92
N ASP A 77 11.87 0.03 -14.47
CA ASP A 77 12.82 0.88 -13.74
C ASP A 77 12.98 0.50 -12.26
N CYS A 78 12.17 -0.43 -11.76
CA CYS A 78 12.26 -0.98 -10.40
C CYS A 78 12.96 -2.34 -10.37
N LYS A 79 13.43 -2.87 -11.51
CA LYS A 79 14.18 -4.13 -11.56
C LYS A 79 15.42 -4.06 -10.69
N GLY A 80 15.61 -5.07 -9.86
CA GLY A 80 16.72 -5.14 -8.90
C GLY A 80 16.43 -4.51 -7.54
N ILE A 81 15.28 -3.83 -7.35
CA ILE A 81 14.83 -3.41 -6.02
C ILE A 81 14.41 -4.65 -5.24
N MET A 82 15.06 -4.87 -4.10
CA MET A 82 14.69 -5.94 -3.16
C MET A 82 13.53 -5.45 -2.28
N LEU A 83 12.39 -6.12 -2.38
CA LEU A 83 11.27 -5.88 -1.48
C LEU A 83 11.52 -6.59 -0.14
N PRO A 84 11.18 -5.95 1.00
CA PRO A 84 11.24 -6.62 2.29
C PRO A 84 10.24 -7.77 2.32
N PRO A 85 10.51 -8.83 3.09
CA PRO A 85 9.58 -9.92 3.25
C PRO A 85 8.29 -9.46 3.95
N MET A 86 7.17 -10.10 3.61
CA MET A 86 5.84 -9.65 4.07
C MET A 86 5.66 -9.75 5.59
N TYR A 87 6.38 -10.64 6.28
CA TYR A 87 6.34 -10.73 7.75
C TYR A 87 7.02 -9.56 8.46
N GLU A 88 7.95 -8.85 7.82
CA GLU A 88 8.53 -7.59 8.34
C GLU A 88 7.57 -6.41 8.14
N VAL A 89 6.81 -6.43 7.04
CA VAL A 89 5.88 -5.35 6.69
C VAL A 89 4.52 -5.47 7.39
N TYR A 90 4.01 -6.69 7.52
CA TYR A 90 2.71 -7.02 8.12
C TYR A 90 2.83 -8.09 9.23
N PRO A 91 3.49 -7.79 10.35
CA PRO A 91 3.72 -8.78 11.40
C PRO A 91 2.42 -9.38 11.96
N TYR A 92 1.34 -8.60 12.02
CA TYR A 92 0.01 -9.05 12.49
C TYR A 92 -0.59 -10.22 11.71
N LEU A 93 -0.11 -10.51 10.49
CA LEU A 93 -0.58 -11.63 9.67
C LEU A 93 0.27 -12.90 9.80
N PHE A 94 1.44 -12.82 10.46
CA PHE A 94 2.41 -13.92 10.51
C PHE A 94 2.75 -14.37 11.93
N PHE A 95 2.52 -13.52 12.94
CA PHE A 95 2.79 -13.84 14.33
C PHE A 95 1.49 -13.93 15.14
N ASP A 96 1.50 -14.82 16.13
CA ASP A 96 0.37 -14.95 17.05
C ASP A 96 0.13 -13.66 17.85
N SER A 97 -1.14 -13.41 18.16
CA SER A 97 -1.56 -12.25 18.94
C SER A 97 -0.85 -12.13 20.30
N THR A 98 -0.43 -13.25 20.90
CA THR A 98 0.34 -13.30 22.15
C THR A 98 1.70 -12.61 22.00
N ILE A 99 2.47 -12.97 20.97
CA ILE A 99 3.79 -12.39 20.66
C ILE A 99 3.66 -10.90 20.34
N ILE A 100 2.67 -10.53 19.52
CA ILE A 100 2.42 -9.12 19.16
C ILE A 100 2.11 -8.29 20.42
N ARG A 101 1.26 -8.81 21.31
CA ARG A 101 0.89 -8.12 22.56
C ARG A 101 2.08 -7.99 23.51
N GLU A 102 2.95 -8.99 23.57
CA GLU A 102 4.18 -8.94 24.37
C GLU A 102 5.12 -7.83 23.84
N ALA A 103 5.36 -7.78 22.52
CA ALA A 103 6.16 -6.73 21.90
C ALA A 103 5.59 -5.33 22.16
N GLN A 104 4.27 -5.16 22.09
CA GLN A 104 3.60 -3.91 22.43
C GLN A 104 3.79 -3.54 23.91
N ARG A 105 3.74 -4.52 24.83
CA ARG A 105 3.99 -4.31 26.25
C ARG A 105 5.41 -3.80 26.51
N TYR A 106 6.43 -4.42 25.92
CA TYR A 106 7.80 -3.93 26.04
C TYR A 106 7.96 -2.50 25.53
N LYS A 107 7.32 -2.16 24.40
CA LYS A 107 7.35 -0.80 23.84
C LYS A 107 6.72 0.26 24.76
N MET A 108 5.71 -0.09 25.57
CA MET A 108 5.09 0.84 26.52
C MET A 108 5.93 1.05 27.79
N MET A 109 6.87 0.14 28.07
CA MET A 109 7.73 0.20 29.26
C MET A 109 9.06 0.94 29.01
N ALA A 110 9.44 1.10 27.74
CA ALA A 110 10.61 1.85 27.29
C ALA A 110 10.27 3.32 27.04
#